data_AF-A0A922SFE8-F1
#
_entry.id   AF-A0A922SFE8-F1
#
_cell.length_a   1.000
_cell.length_b   1.000
_cell.length_c   1.000
_cell.angle_alpha   90.00
_cell.angle_beta   90.00
_cell.angle_gamma   90.00
#
_symmetry.space_group_name_H-M   'P 1'
#
loop_
_entity.id
_entity.type
_entity.pdbx_description
1 polymer ?
#
loop_
_entity_poly.entity_id
_entity_poly.type
_entity_poly.pdbx_seq_one_letter_code
_entity_poly.pdbx_strand_id
1 'polypeptide(L)'
;MLRVLSITFLTIAVEQVFAQDTTKEIRGLQACGGHLKGPVGTITTPNFPNPFPVPIKCKWIIEHDIVNGTISIYFTQQYTTSGLTFTEYMYYDESYKLGERRALTLTDENITRIKWLQVSFL
;
A
#
# COMPACT_ATOMS: atom_id res chain seq x y z
N MET A 1 4.56 -1.88 21.44
CA MET A 1 5.09 -1.35 20.17
C MET A 1 4.38 -2.08 19.05
N LEU A 2 3.52 -1.38 18.33
CA LEU A 2 2.74 -1.92 17.23
C LEU A 2 3.55 -1.81 15.95
N ARG A 3 3.64 -2.90 15.18
CA ARG A 3 4.27 -2.87 13.87
C ARG A 3 3.26 -3.22 12.81
N VAL A 4 3.23 -2.40 11.76
CA VAL A 4 2.26 -2.53 10.67
C VAL A 4 2.98 -2.40 9.34
N LEU A 5 2.51 -3.17 8.36
CA LEU A 5 2.95 -3.02 6.98
C LEU A 5 1.89 -2.23 6.21
N SER A 6 2.30 -1.08 5.67
CA SER A 6 1.47 -0.24 4.81
C SER A 6 1.81 -0.51 3.35
N ILE A 7 0.82 -0.90 2.56
CA ILE A 7 0.92 -1.00 1.11
C ILE A 7 0.20 0.21 0.52
N THR A 8 0.91 1.00 -0.28
CA THR A 8 0.36 2.19 -0.93
C THR A 8 0.43 2.01 -2.43
N PHE A 9 -0.68 2.24 -3.12
CA PHE A 9 -0.73 2.29 -4.57
C PHE A 9 -1.16 3.68 -5.03
N LEU A 10 -0.34 4.31 -5.87
CA LEU A 10 -0.51 5.71 -6.26
C LEU A 10 -0.07 5.92 -7.72
N THR A 11 -0.97 6.37 -8.58
CA THR A 11 -0.71 6.54 -10.04
C THR A 11 -0.94 7.96 -10.53
N ILE A 12 -0.68 8.97 -9.70
CA ILE A 12 -1.08 10.36 -9.98
C ILE A 12 -0.77 10.75 -11.45
N ALA A 13 -1.81 11.09 -12.22
CA ALA A 13 -1.64 11.86 -13.45
C ALA A 13 -1.37 13.33 -13.05
N VAL A 14 -0.15 13.61 -12.58
CA VAL A 14 0.19 14.89 -11.90
C VAL A 14 0.08 16.10 -12.82
N GLU A 15 0.11 15.94 -14.14
CA GLU A 15 0.10 17.07 -15.08
C GLU A 15 -1.21 17.89 -15.14
N GLN A 16 -2.27 17.53 -14.40
CA GLN A 16 -3.56 18.25 -14.48
C GLN A 16 -3.98 18.95 -13.18
N VAL A 17 -3.14 18.99 -12.13
CA VAL A 17 -3.49 19.65 -10.85
C VAL A 17 -2.57 20.85 -10.57
N PHE A 18 -2.48 21.77 -11.53
CA PHE A 18 -2.05 23.15 -11.27
C PHE A 18 -3.26 24.07 -11.43
N ALA A 19 -4.01 24.26 -10.34
CA ALA A 19 -4.61 25.53 -9.91
C ALA A 19 -5.73 25.31 -8.87
N GLN A 20 -5.56 26.03 -7.75
CA GLN A 20 -6.58 26.56 -6.85
C GLN A 20 -7.39 25.63 -5.90
N ASP A 21 -7.14 25.88 -4.62
CA ASP A 21 -8.07 25.95 -3.49
C ASP A 21 -8.36 24.71 -2.62
N THR A 22 -7.89 24.81 -1.38
CA THR A 22 -8.17 23.94 -0.23
C THR A 22 -9.64 24.04 0.18
N THR A 23 -10.45 23.03 -0.14
CA THR A 23 -11.67 22.53 0.58
C THR A 23 -12.66 21.73 -0.30
N LYS A 24 -12.34 21.37 -1.55
CA LYS A 24 -13.17 20.40 -2.30
C LYS A 24 -12.58 19.00 -2.22
N GLU A 25 -13.30 18.12 -1.52
CA GLU A 25 -13.27 16.67 -1.68
C GLU A 25 -12.94 16.32 -3.15
N ILE A 26 -11.85 15.57 -3.37
CA ILE A 26 -11.40 15.17 -4.71
C ILE A 26 -12.50 14.27 -5.30
N ARG A 27 -13.48 14.87 -6.00
CA ARG A 27 -14.50 14.15 -6.77
C ARG A 27 -13.77 13.42 -7.90
N GLY A 28 -13.35 12.18 -7.62
CA GLY A 28 -12.62 11.33 -8.56
C GLY A 28 -11.63 10.37 -7.89
N LEU A 29 -11.17 10.65 -6.67
CA LEU A 29 -10.30 9.71 -5.95
C LEU A 29 -11.17 8.73 -5.16
N GLN A 30 -11.55 7.62 -5.79
CA GLN A 30 -12.26 6.56 -5.09
C GLN A 30 -11.39 6.07 -3.92
N ALA A 31 -11.90 6.19 -2.69
CA ALA A 31 -11.22 5.64 -1.52
C ALA A 31 -11.12 4.12 -1.69
N CYS A 32 -9.89 3.60 -1.67
CA CYS A 32 -9.60 2.18 -1.78
C CYS A 32 -8.50 1.81 -0.77
N GLY A 33 -8.51 0.57 -0.33
CA GLY A 33 -7.69 0.17 0.81
C GLY A 33 -8.50 -0.49 1.90
N GLY A 34 -7.90 -0.59 3.07
CA GLY A 34 -8.53 -1.15 4.25
C GLY A 34 -7.51 -1.58 5.30
N HIS A 35 -8.01 -1.94 6.48
CA HIS A 35 -7.21 -2.51 7.56
C HIS A 35 -7.44 -4.02 7.60
N LEU A 36 -6.36 -4.80 7.46
CA LEU A 36 -6.37 -6.25 7.47
C LEU A 36 -5.72 -6.73 8.78
N LYS A 37 -6.51 -7.43 9.60
CA LYS A 37 -6.08 -7.98 10.90
C LYS A 37 -6.11 -9.52 10.97
N GLY A 38 -6.37 -10.17 9.84
CA GLY A 38 -6.46 -11.63 9.75
C GLY A 38 -5.11 -12.29 9.43
N PRO A 39 -4.94 -13.59 9.74
CA PRO A 39 -3.71 -14.32 9.46
C PRO A 39 -3.47 -14.52 7.94
N VAL A 40 -4.54 -14.48 7.15
CA VAL A 40 -4.52 -14.60 5.68
C VAL A 40 -5.56 -13.63 5.12
N GLY A 41 -5.28 -13.07 3.95
CA GLY A 41 -6.21 -12.21 3.22
C GLY A 41 -5.80 -12.03 1.77
N THR A 42 -6.63 -11.32 1.01
CA THR A 42 -6.34 -10.97 -0.37
C THR A 42 -6.56 -9.47 -0.57
N ILE A 43 -5.64 -8.85 -1.31
CA ILE A 43 -5.68 -7.44 -1.64
C ILE A 43 -5.83 -7.33 -3.15
N THR A 44 -6.84 -6.58 -3.58
CA THR A 44 -7.10 -6.30 -4.99
C THR A 44 -7.31 -4.82 -5.19
N THR A 45 -6.99 -4.33 -6.38
CA THR A 45 -7.43 -3.00 -6.82
C THR A 45 -8.96 -2.97 -6.95
N PRO A 46 -9.60 -1.79 -6.91
CA PRO A 46 -11.00 -1.65 -7.30
C PRO A 46 -11.21 -2.22 -8.72
N ASN A 47 -12.39 -2.79 -8.94
CA ASN A 47 -12.85 -3.37 -10.21
C ASN A 47 -12.09 -4.59 -10.74
N PHE A 48 -11.05 -5.06 -10.05
CA PHE A 48 -10.28 -6.23 -10.47
C PHE A 48 -11.22 -7.42 -10.81
N PRO A 49 -11.05 -8.10 -11.97
CA PRO A 49 -9.90 -8.03 -12.89
C PRO A 49 -9.97 -6.91 -13.94
N ASN A 50 -11.01 -6.07 -13.95
CA ASN A 50 -11.11 -4.93 -14.85
C ASN A 50 -10.18 -3.79 -14.41
N PRO A 51 -9.87 -2.84 -15.32
CA PRO A 51 -9.05 -1.67 -15.00
C PRO A 51 -9.60 -0.86 -13.80
N PHE A 52 -8.68 -0.45 -12.93
CA PHE A 52 -8.97 0.47 -11.83
C PHE A 52 -9.06 1.92 -12.36
N PRO A 53 -9.82 2.81 -11.70
CA PRO A 53 -9.91 4.22 -12.10
C PRO A 53 -8.58 4.95 -11.92
N VAL A 54 -8.31 5.99 -12.70
CA VAL A 54 -7.13 6.87 -12.56
C VAL A 54 -7.63 8.33 -12.51
N PRO A 55 -7.17 9.18 -11.57
CA PRO A 55 -6.16 8.92 -10.56
C PRO A 55 -6.67 8.00 -9.43
N ILE A 56 -5.76 7.18 -8.87
CA ILE A 56 -6.05 6.32 -7.71
C ILE A 56 -5.02 6.50 -6.62
N LYS A 57 -5.48 6.37 -5.37
CA LYS A 57 -4.67 6.34 -4.17
C LYS A 57 -5.26 5.31 -3.22
N CYS A 58 -4.68 4.11 -3.21
CA CYS A 58 -5.06 3.08 -2.26
C CYS A 58 -4.05 2.98 -1.12
N LYS A 59 -4.55 2.65 0.08
CA LYS A 59 -3.71 2.34 1.23
C LYS A 59 -4.26 1.16 2.01
N TRP A 60 -3.51 0.07 2.04
CA TRP A 60 -3.81 -1.09 2.88
C TRP A 60 -2.88 -1.12 4.08
N ILE A 61 -3.45 -1.31 5.26
CA ILE A 61 -2.71 -1.51 6.51
C ILE A 61 -2.84 -2.98 6.90
N ILE A 62 -1.73 -3.69 6.98
CA ILE A 62 -1.67 -5.06 7.46
C ILE A 62 -1.07 -5.03 8.85
N GLU A 63 -1.84 -5.51 9.82
CA GLU A 63 -1.49 -5.55 11.23
C GLU A 63 -1.58 -7.01 11.70
N HIS A 64 -0.60 -7.45 12.48
CA HIS A 64 -0.68 -8.72 13.21
C HIS A 64 -0.16 -8.52 14.63
N ASP A 65 -0.62 -9.38 15.53
CA ASP A 65 -0.29 -9.40 16.96
C ASP A 65 0.75 -10.46 17.33
N ILE A 66 1.21 -11.25 16.35
CA ILE A 66 2.22 -12.30 16.55
C ILE A 66 3.60 -11.70 16.87
N VAL A 67 4.17 -12.07 18.02
CA VAL A 67 5.56 -11.75 18.41
C VAL A 67 6.53 -12.43 17.45
N ASN A 68 7.51 -11.69 16.93
CA ASN A 68 8.45 -12.16 15.89
C ASN A 68 7.73 -12.68 14.63
N GLY A 69 6.50 -12.23 14.41
CA GLY A 69 5.72 -12.57 13.24
C GLY A 69 6.36 -12.06 11.96
N THR A 70 5.89 -12.60 10.84
CA THR A 70 6.38 -12.26 9.52
C THR A 70 5.19 -12.11 8.58
N ILE A 71 5.17 -11.03 7.79
CA ILE A 71 4.17 -10.83 6.74
C ILE A 71 4.79 -11.26 5.42
N SER A 72 4.15 -12.22 4.75
CA SER A 72 4.52 -12.68 3.42
C SER A 72 3.46 -12.28 2.40
N ILE A 73 3.88 -11.60 1.33
CA ILE A 73 3.04 -11.10 0.25
C ILE A 73 3.45 -11.77 -1.03
N TYR A 74 2.49 -12.33 -1.77
CA TYR A 74 2.71 -12.95 -3.07
C TYR A 74 1.97 -12.17 -4.15
N PHE A 75 2.67 -11.84 -5.23
CA PHE A 75 2.07 -11.20 -6.40
C PHE A 75 1.48 -12.26 -7.32
N THR A 76 0.19 -12.51 -7.19
CA THR A 76 -0.51 -13.50 -8.04
C THR A 76 -0.82 -12.92 -9.42
N GLN A 77 -1.29 -11.66 -9.47
CA GLN A 77 -1.61 -10.95 -10.70
C GLN A 77 -1.22 -9.47 -10.53
N GLN A 78 -0.17 -9.04 -11.23
CA GLN A 78 0.33 -7.67 -11.20
C GLN A 78 0.45 -7.12 -12.63
N TYR A 79 -0.33 -6.09 -12.93
CA TYR A 79 -0.35 -5.44 -14.26
C TYR A 79 0.25 -4.03 -14.25
N THR A 80 0.48 -3.44 -13.08
CA THR A 80 0.94 -2.05 -12.92
C THR A 80 2.46 -1.99 -12.88
N THR A 81 3.08 -1.19 -13.75
CA THR A 81 4.55 -1.05 -13.84
C THR A 81 5.18 -0.21 -12.73
N SER A 82 4.42 0.64 -12.04
CA SER A 82 4.93 1.50 -10.98
C SER A 82 3.83 1.91 -10.00
N GLY A 83 4.20 2.69 -8.98
CA GLY A 83 3.27 3.30 -8.04
C GLY A 83 2.93 2.47 -6.81
N LEU A 84 3.43 1.22 -6.71
CA LEU A 84 3.24 0.35 -5.55
C LEU A 84 4.43 0.43 -4.59
N THR A 85 4.17 0.80 -3.33
CA THR A 85 5.18 0.94 -2.27
C THR A 85 4.77 0.20 -1.01
N PHE A 86 5.73 -0.50 -0.39
CA PHE A 86 5.58 -1.24 0.86
C PHE A 86 6.42 -0.56 1.93
N THR A 87 5.77 -0.11 3.00
CA THR A 87 6.43 0.62 4.09
C THR A 87 6.06 -0.01 5.42
N GLU A 88 7.07 -0.43 6.17
CA GLU A 88 6.94 -0.82 7.56
C GLU A 88 6.85 0.43 8.44
N TYR A 89 5.86 0.47 9.31
CA TYR A 89 5.74 1.49 10.34
C TYR A 89 5.88 0.89 11.72
N MET A 90 6.59 1.61 12.58
CA MET A 90 6.74 1.31 13.99
C MET A 90 5.98 2.36 14.79
N TYR A 91 5.06 1.90 15.62
CA TYR A 91 4.20 2.73 16.46
C TYR A 91 4.43 2.39 17.93
N TYR A 92 4.39 3.40 18.80
CA TYR A 92 4.37 3.16 20.25
C TYR A 92 2.96 2.68 20.66
N ASP A 93 1.97 3.46 20.23
CA ASP A 93 0.52 3.22 20.31
C ASP A 93 -0.15 3.65 18.99
N GLU A 94 -1.47 3.58 18.90
CA GLU A 94 -2.22 3.95 17.68
C GLU A 94 -2.05 5.43 17.27
N SER A 95 -1.53 6.29 18.15
CA SER A 95 -1.40 7.73 17.94
C SER A 95 0.02 8.19 17.60
N TYR A 96 1.06 7.46 18.02
CA TYR A 96 2.44 7.92 17.93
C TYR A 96 3.33 7.02 17.08
N LYS A 97 3.71 7.53 15.90
CA LYS A 97 4.64 6.88 14.97
C LYS A 97 6.08 7.13 15.39
N LEU A 98 6.81 6.06 15.69
CA LEU A 98 8.23 6.09 16.07
C LEU A 98 9.16 6.08 14.86
N GLY A 99 8.76 5.41 13.78
CA GLY A 99 9.62 5.27 12.61
C GLY A 99 8.92 4.70 11.39
N GLU A 100 9.60 4.84 10.25
CA GLU A 100 9.22 4.19 9.00
C GLU A 100 10.44 3.60 8.31
N ARG A 101 10.24 2.45 7.67
CA ARG A 101 11.25 1.82 6.81
C ARG A 101 10.57 1.38 5.52
N ARG A 102 11.09 1.84 4.39
CA ARG A 102 10.60 1.38 3.10
C ARG A 102 11.12 -0.03 2.82
N ALA A 103 10.22 -1.00 2.78
CA ALA A 103 10.57 -2.40 2.55
C ALA A 103 10.77 -2.68 1.05
N LEU A 104 9.92 -2.10 0.19
CA LEU A 104 10.00 -2.29 -1.26
C LEU A 104 9.30 -1.15 -2.01
N THR A 105 9.84 -0.74 -3.15
CA THR A 105 9.13 0.03 -4.19
C THR A 105 9.16 -0.78 -5.47
N LEU A 106 8.00 -1.05 -6.06
CA LEU A 106 7.95 -1.68 -7.37
C LEU A 106 8.16 -0.64 -8.48
N THR A 107 9.08 -0.97 -9.38
CA THR A 107 9.46 -0.20 -10.55
C THR A 107 9.36 -1.08 -11.78
N ASP A 108 9.39 -0.46 -12.94
CA ASP A 108 9.46 -1.12 -14.24
C ASP A 108 10.67 -2.04 -14.38
N GLU A 109 11.78 -1.73 -13.72
CA GLU A 109 12.99 -2.56 -13.71
C GLU A 109 12.87 -3.85 -12.89
N ASN A 110 12.13 -3.81 -11.78
CA ASN A 110 12.12 -4.89 -10.79
C ASN A 110 10.84 -5.74 -10.81
N ILE A 111 9.78 -5.25 -11.45
CA ILE A 111 8.44 -5.86 -11.46
C ILE A 111 8.41 -7.31 -11.94
N THR A 112 9.21 -7.67 -12.94
CA THR A 112 9.23 -9.04 -13.48
C THR A 112 10.06 -10.00 -12.62
N ARG A 113 10.96 -9.48 -11.79
CA ARG A 113 11.90 -10.26 -10.98
C ARG A 113 11.34 -10.54 -9.59
N ILE A 114 10.57 -9.61 -9.04
CA ILE A 114 10.03 -9.70 -7.69
C ILE A 114 8.66 -10.38 -7.73
N LYS A 115 8.56 -11.58 -7.16
CA LYS A 115 7.31 -12.37 -7.09
C LYS A 115 6.67 -12.36 -5.70
N TRP A 116 7.43 -12.01 -4.68
CA TRP A 116 6.97 -11.96 -3.30
C TRP A 116 7.81 -10.98 -2.48
N LEU A 117 7.27 -10.56 -1.34
CA LEU A 117 7.93 -9.78 -0.32
C LEU A 117 7.69 -10.44 1.03
N GLN A 118 8.73 -10.55 1.85
CA GLN A 118 8.60 -10.97 3.24
C GLN A 118 9.20 -9.90 4.14
N VAL A 119 8.43 -9.50 5.15
CA VAL A 119 8.86 -8.54 6.16
C VAL A 119 8.79 -9.21 7.51
N SER A 120 9.96 -9.36 8.16
CA SER A 120 10.08 -9.92 9.50
C SER A 120 10.23 -8.79 10.51
N PHE A 121 9.45 -8.89 11.58
CA PHE A 121 9.43 -7.92 12.66
C PHE A 121 10.28 -8.46 13.82
N LEU A 122 11.55 -8.05 13.90
CA LEU A 122 12.49 -8.41 14.99
C LEU A 122 12.17 -7.72 16.31
#